data_AF-A0A2S9GNT9-F1
#
_entry.id   AF-A0A2S9GNT9-F1
#
_cell.length_a   1.000
_cell.length_b   1.000
_cell.length_c   1.000
_cell.angle_alpha   90.00
_cell.angle_beta   90.00
_cell.angle_gamma   90.00
#
_symmetry.space_group_name_H-M   'P 1'
#
loop_
_entity.id
_entity.type
_entity.pdbx_description
1 polymer ?
#
loop_
_entity_poly.entity_id
_entity_poly.type
_entity_poly.pdbx_seq_one_letter_code
_entity_poly.pdbx_strand_id
1 'polypeptide(L)' 'YFPELVEAALVELPERCVIDGEIVIATADGLDFEALQLRLHPAASRVQMLAGKTPAAFIAFDLLALDDTDYTSRPFV' A
#
# COMPACT_ATOMS: atom_id res chain seq x y z
N TYR A 1 5.11 -6.39 7.16
CA TYR A 1 4.95 -6.22 5.71
C TYR A 1 3.51 -6.48 5.28
N PHE A 2 3.22 -6.25 4.00
CA PHE A 2 1.87 -6.17 3.42
C PHE A 2 1.74 -7.04 2.16
N PRO A 3 1.81 -8.38 2.28
CA PRO A 3 1.71 -9.27 1.12
C PRO A 3 0.41 -9.08 0.32
N GLU A 4 -0.71 -8.81 1.00
CA GLU A 4 -2.00 -8.56 0.36
C GLU A 4 -2.00 -7.33 -0.55
N LEU A 5 -1.19 -6.31 -0.22
CA LEU A 5 -1.03 -5.14 -1.07
C LEU A 5 -0.18 -5.43 -2.30
N VAL A 6 0.82 -6.31 -2.16
CA VAL A 6 1.63 -6.76 -3.30
C VAL A 6 0.77 -7.58 -4.26
N GLU A 7 -0.02 -8.51 -3.74
CA GLU A 7 -0.96 -9.30 -4.55
C GLU A 7 -1.96 -8.40 -5.28
N ALA A 8 -2.59 -7.46 -4.57
CA ALA A 8 -3.50 -6.49 -5.18
C ALA A 8 -2.81 -5.62 -6.23
N ALA A 9 -1.60 -5.11 -5.95
CA ALA A 9 -0.86 -4.28 -6.89
C ALA A 9 -0.55 -5.03 -8.20
N LEU A 10 -0.18 -6.32 -8.13
CA LEU A 10 0.10 -7.13 -9.30
C LEU A 10 -1.14 -7.41 -10.16
N VAL A 11 -2.34 -7.38 -9.57
CA VAL A 11 -3.61 -7.60 -10.27
C VAL A 11 -4.18 -6.31 -10.84
N GLU A 12 -4.10 -5.23 -10.08
CA GLU A 12 -4.86 -3.99 -10.34
C GLU A 12 -4.03 -2.88 -11.00
N LEU A 13 -2.70 -2.90 -10.90
CA LEU A 13 -1.83 -1.85 -11.43
C LEU A 13 -1.16 -2.24 -12.76
N PRO A 14 -0.80 -1.27 -13.61
CA PRO A 14 0.03 -1.51 -14.79
C PRO A 14 1.38 -2.17 -14.42
N GLU A 15 1.90 -3.00 -15.32
CA GLU A 15 3.12 -3.79 -15.12
C GLU A 15 4.32 -2.93 -14.68
N ARG A 16 4.42 -1.71 -15.21
CA ARG A 16 5.51 -0.78 -14.90
C ARG A 16 4.98 0.61 -14.59
N CYS A 17 4.76 0.89 -13.30
CA CYS A 17 4.37 2.20 -12.81
C CYS A 17 5.07 2.55 -11.50
N VAL A 18 5.07 3.84 -11.16
CA VAL A 18 5.44 4.36 -9.84
C VAL A 18 4.27 5.20 -9.36
N ILE A 19 3.63 4.74 -8.28
CA ILE A 19 2.46 5.37 -7.67
C ILE A 19 2.86 5.84 -6.28
N ASP A 20 2.51 7.08 -5.93
CA ASP A 20 2.59 7.58 -4.56
C ASP A 20 1.24 7.43 -3.85
N GLY A 21 1.28 7.10 -2.56
CA GLY A 21 0.09 6.74 -1.82
C GLY A 21 0.35 6.40 -0.36
N GLU A 22 -0.73 6.20 0.38
CA GLU A 22 -0.70 5.87 1.81
C GLU A 22 -1.24 4.45 2.05
N ILE A 23 -0.57 3.70 2.93
CA ILE A 23 -1.08 2.41 3.41
C ILE A 23 -1.93 2.65 4.65
N VAL A 24 -3.16 2.15 4.65
CA VAL A 24 -4.11 2.35 5.75
C VAL A 24 -4.66 1.02 6.27
N ILE A 25 -5.02 0.98 7.55
CA ILE A 25 -5.89 -0.07 8.10
C ILE A 25 -7.18 0.63 8.53
N ALA A 26 -8.29 0.28 7.89
CA ALA A 26 -9.61 0.78 8.25
C ALA A 26 -10.28 -0.19 9.24
N THR A 27 -10.83 0.38 10.31
CA THR A 27 -11.61 -0.33 11.33
C THR A 27 -13.02 0.26 11.41
N ALA A 28 -13.89 -0.32 12.23
CA ALA A 28 -15.22 0.24 12.48
C ALA A 28 -15.17 1.66 13.09
N ASP A 29 -14.08 2.00 13.78
CA ASP A 29 -13.89 3.25 14.50
C ASP A 29 -13.03 4.27 13.72
N GLY A 30 -12.55 3.92 12.53
CA GLY A 30 -11.73 4.77 11.67
C GLY A 30 -10.39 4.16 11.29
N LEU A 31 -9.43 5.01 10.90
CA LEU A 31 -8.09 4.58 10.48
C LEU A 31 -7.22 4.28 11.71
N ASP A 32 -6.56 3.12 11.71
CA ASP A 32 -5.74 2.63 12.82
C ASP A 32 -4.25 2.62 12.45
N PHE A 33 -3.54 3.67 12.89
CA PHE A 33 -2.10 3.81 12.69
C PHE A 33 -1.26 2.91 13.61
N GLU A 34 -1.76 2.56 14.80
CA GLU A 34 -1.03 1.67 15.71
C GLU A 34 -0.99 0.24 15.14
N ALA A 35 -2.10 -0.23 14.56
CA ALA A 35 -2.15 -1.52 13.88
C ALA A 35 -1.15 -1.61 12.73
N LEU A 36 -0.95 -0.52 11.96
CA LEU A 36 0.06 -0.46 10.90
C LEU A 36 1.47 -0.66 11.45
N GLN A 37 1.81 0.04 12.53
CA GLN A 37 3.13 -0.06 13.16
C GLN A 37 3.42 -1.49 13.66
N LEU A 38 2.41 -2.19 14.19
CA LEU A 38 2.56 -3.59 14.61
C LEU A 38 2.91 -4.53 13.45
N ARG A 39 2.60 -4.15 12.21
CA ARG A 39 2.94 -4.91 11.00
C ARG A 39 4.35 -4.66 10.48
N LEU A 40 5.08 -3.68 11.01
CA LEU A 40 6.49 -3.43 10.69
C LEU A 40 7.46 -4.27 11.55
N HIS A 41 6.93 -5.16 12.40
CA HIS A 41 7.73 -6.04 13.23
C HIS A 41 8.55 -7.06 12.40
N PRO A 42 9.81 -7.37 12.77
CA PRO A 42 10.69 -8.28 12.02
C PRO A 42 10.25 -9.76 11.98
N ALA A 43 9.19 -10.14 12.70
CA ALA A 43 8.78 -11.54 12.81
C ALA A 43 7.74 -11.86 11.72
N ALA A 44 8.15 -12.59 10.68
CA ALA A 44 7.30 -12.91 9.52
C ALA A 44 5.99 -13.63 9.89
N SER A 45 6.01 -14.53 10.89
CA SER A 45 4.82 -15.23 11.37
C SER A 45 3.78 -14.28 11.99
N ARG A 46 4.25 -13.28 12.75
CA ARG A 46 3.39 -12.24 13.33
C ARG A 46 2.77 -11.37 12.24
N VAL A 47 3.55 -11.03 11.22
CA VAL A 47 3.08 -10.26 10.06
C VAL A 47 1.98 -11.01 9.32
N GLN A 48 2.18 -12.29 8.98
CA GLN A 48 1.18 -13.10 8.28
C GLN A 48 -0.11 -13.25 9.09
N MET A 49 0.00 -13.50 10.40
CA MET A 49 -1.17 -13.59 11.28
C MET A 49 -1.96 -12.29 11.35
N LEU A 50 -1.27 -11.14 11.47
CA LEU A 50 -1.93 -9.83 11.48
C LEU A 50 -2.52 -9.46 10.11
N ALA A 51 -1.87 -9.84 9.01
CA ALA A 51 -2.37 -9.62 7.65
C ALA A 51 -3.74 -10.26 7.43
N GLY A 52 -3.93 -11.50 7.89
CA GLY A 52 -5.21 -12.20 7.77
C GLY A 52 -6.32 -11.67 8.68
N LYS A 53 -5.98 -10.96 9.76
CA LYS A 53 -6.97 -10.41 10.72
C LYS A 53 -7.39 -8.99 10.39
N THR A 54 -6.42 -8.17 10.01
CA THR A 54 -6.58 -6.74 9.73
C THR A 54 -5.83 -6.45 8.43
N PRO A 55 -6.46 -6.75 7.27
CA PRO A 55 -5.85 -6.47 5.98
C PRO A 55 -5.65 -4.96 5.82
N ALA A 56 -4.51 -4.57 5.27
CA ALA A 56 -4.27 -3.17 4.92
C ALA A 56 -4.87 -2.87 3.53
N ALA A 57 -5.13 -1.59 3.29
CA ALA A 57 -5.47 -1.04 1.98
C ALA A 57 -4.42 0.00 1.57
N PHE A 58 -4.32 0.26 0.27
CA PHE A 58 -3.46 1.32 -0.27
C PHE A 58 -4.34 2.37 -0.95
N ILE A 59 -4.13 3.64 -0.57
CA ILE A 59 -4.82 4.80 -1.15
C ILE A 59 -3.80 5.55 -2.00
N ALA A 60 -3.87 5.38 -3.32
CA ALA A 60 -3.06 6.11 -4.27
C ALA A 60 -3.55 7.56 -4.37
N PHE A 61 -2.62 8.52 -4.41
CA PHE A 61 -2.93 9.93 -4.64
C PHE A 61 -2.07 10.59 -5.71
N ASP A 62 -0.98 9.97 -6.19
CA ASP A 62 -0.17 10.50 -7.30
C ASP A 62 0.39 9.41 -8.22
N LEU A 63 0.62 9.75 -9.49
CA LEU A 63 1.30 8.92 -10.49
C LEU A 63 2.60 9.60 -10.89
N LEU A 64 3.73 8.99 -10.53
CA LEU A 64 5.05 9.53 -10.76
C LEU A 64 5.69 9.00 -12.05
N ALA A 65 5.37 7.77 -12.45
CA ALA A 65 5.83 7.20 -13.72
C ALA A 65 4.86 6.13 -14.26
N LEU A 66 4.73 6.06 -15.58
CA LEU A 66 4.02 4.99 -16.29
C LEU A 66 4.83 4.59 -17.52
N ASP A 67 5.19 3.30 -17.60
CA ASP A 67 6.12 2.76 -18.59
C ASP A 67 7.42 3.59 -18.63
N ASP A 68 7.78 4.14 -19.80
CA ASP A 68 8.95 5.00 -19.99
C ASP A 68 8.67 6.49 -19.73
N THR A 69 7.46 6.84 -19.30
CA THR A 69 7.06 8.24 -19.09
C THR A 69 7.26 8.64 -17.64
N ASP A 70 8.13 9.63 -17.42
CA ASP A 70 8.30 10.32 -16.15
C ASP A 70 7.30 11.49 -16.02
N TYR A 71 6.50 11.48 -14.95
CA TYR A 71 5.49 12.48 -14.63
C TYR A 71 5.95 13.47 -13.55
N THR A 72 7.11 13.27 -12.91
CA THR A 72 7.57 14.09 -11.77
C THR A 72 7.82 15.56 -12.10
N SER A 73 7.98 15.89 -13.39
CA SER A 73 8.14 17.27 -13.87
C SER A 73 6.81 17.95 -14.25
N ARG A 74 5.70 17.21 -14.23
CA ARG A 74 4.38 17.72 -14.59
C ARG A 74 3.67 18.25 -13.34
N PRO A 75 2.84 19.30 -13.47
CA PRO A 75 2.02 19.75 -12.36
C PRO A 75 0.99 18.67 -12.03
N PHE A 76 0.69 18.54 -10.73
CA PHE A 76 -0.49 17.83 -10.27
C PHE A 76 -1.73 18.62 -10.71
N VAL A 77 -2.67 17.97 -11.39
CA VAL A 77 -3.89 18.58 -11.95
C VAL A 77 -5.15 17.95 -11.39
#